data_AF-A0A7W5AKD7-F1
#
_entry.id   AF-A0A7W5AKD7-F1
#
_cell.length_a   1.000
_cell.length_b   1.000
_cell.length_c   1.000
_cell.angle_alpha   90.00
_cell.angle_beta   90.00
_cell.angle_gamma   90.00
#
_symmetry.space_group_name_H-M   'P 1'
#
loop_
_entity.id
_entity.type
_entity.pdbx_description
1 polymer ?
#
loop_
_entity_poly.entity_id
_entity_poly.type
_entity_poly.pdbx_seq_one_letter_code
_entity_poly.pdbx_strand_id
1 'polypeptide(L)'
;MRGLNTATVIDLLTGLRADRNPELTATAAGRSTGIAAAAAATASLASAIADVAETICPLKADLGQRRTGEHWRDVRHACDLAAERTSGLTDQLSALADEARLLVTDMEPVHYHGSIPSRHGPHVLAGPCGCRRHQHRGDRLRLSLLLEDFDDLLCVRPRSITAAPDEPHDLPLTAFDTALREAIAAVAPAPAARHAICLVQNLSLFTGRTRTVVTSWVATIDQRLHGRFVTSLDGTSPADRHNGLTSRLVQTGYALGRVQTDLHSAVNALRAIDAEPPRPTAPH
;
A
#
# COMPACT_ATOMS: atom_id res chain seq x y z
N MET A 1 20.50 0.79 23.25
CA MET A 1 19.20 0.81 22.55
C MET A 1 19.41 0.25 21.16
N ARG A 2 18.74 -0.86 20.80
CA ARG A 2 18.64 -1.26 19.39
C ARG A 2 17.70 -0.23 18.76
N GLY A 3 18.27 0.80 18.15
CA GLY A 3 17.49 1.82 17.45
C GLY A 3 16.75 1.17 16.28
N LEU A 4 15.56 1.69 15.97
CA LEU A 4 14.87 1.44 14.70
C LEU A 4 15.89 1.35 13.57
N ASN A 5 16.04 0.17 12.95
CA ASN A 5 16.93 0.02 11.81
C ASN A 5 16.27 0.67 10.60
N THR A 6 16.37 2.00 10.58
CA THR A 6 15.74 2.89 9.61
C THR A 6 16.20 2.54 8.20
N ALA A 7 17.45 2.09 8.04
CA ALA A 7 17.97 1.60 6.77
C ALA A 7 17.19 0.36 6.30
N THR A 8 17.00 -0.65 7.16
CA THR A 8 16.21 -1.83 6.81
C THR A 8 14.80 -1.47 6.39
N VAL A 9 14.09 -0.63 7.16
CA VAL A 9 12.72 -0.22 6.82
C VAL A 9 12.66 0.53 5.48
N ILE A 10 13.65 1.40 5.22
CA ILE A 10 13.76 2.11 3.94
C ILE A 10 14.04 1.15 2.78
N ASP A 11 14.93 0.17 2.96
CA ASP A 11 15.28 -0.80 1.93
C ASP A 11 14.07 -1.66 1.57
N LEU A 12 13.31 -2.11 2.57
CA LEU A 12 12.07 -2.86 2.39
C LEU A 12 11.03 -2.06 1.58
N LEU A 13 10.80 -0.79 1.92
CA LEU A 13 9.91 0.08 1.16
C LEU A 13 10.46 0.36 -0.25
N THR A 14 11.77 0.52 -0.39
CA THR A 14 12.42 0.80 -1.68
C THR A 14 12.30 -0.40 -2.64
N GLY A 15 12.30 -1.62 -2.11
CA GLY A 15 12.07 -2.85 -2.87
C GLY A 15 10.69 -2.92 -3.54
N LEU A 16 9.70 -2.18 -3.04
CA LEU A 16 8.35 -2.11 -3.63
C LEU A 16 8.25 -1.15 -4.82
N ARG A 17 9.28 -0.36 -5.11
CA ARG A 17 9.21 0.62 -6.21
C ARG A 17 9.15 -0.08 -7.57
N ALA A 18 8.41 0.53 -8.50
CA ALA A 18 8.23 0.01 -9.86
C ALA A 18 9.54 -0.20 -10.63
N ASP A 19 10.53 0.68 -10.43
CA ASP A 19 11.84 0.61 -11.08
C ASP A 19 12.76 -0.47 -10.50
N ARG A 20 12.47 -0.96 -9.30
CA ARG A 20 13.22 -2.03 -8.62
C ARG A 20 12.57 -3.39 -8.79
N ASN A 21 11.24 -3.42 -8.88
CA ASN A 21 10.48 -4.64 -9.09
C ASN A 21 9.42 -4.40 -10.19
N PRO A 22 9.83 -4.42 -11.47
CA PRO A 22 8.94 -4.10 -12.59
C PRO A 22 7.80 -5.12 -12.74
N GLU A 23 7.99 -6.34 -12.25
CA GLU A 23 7.00 -7.42 -12.30
C GLU A 23 5.73 -7.09 -11.50
N LEU A 24 5.86 -6.35 -10.37
CA LEU A 24 4.74 -5.84 -9.57
C LEU A 24 3.81 -4.88 -10.32
N THR A 25 4.20 -4.39 -11.49
CA THR A 25 3.33 -3.55 -12.33
C THR A 25 2.96 -4.19 -13.66
N ALA A 26 3.62 -5.31 -13.99
CA ALA A 26 3.51 -5.96 -15.29
C ALA A 26 2.24 -6.82 -15.41
N THR A 27 1.90 -7.58 -14.36
CA THR A 27 0.73 -8.48 -14.35
C THR A 27 -0.37 -7.95 -13.44
N ALA A 28 -1.61 -8.40 -13.65
CA ALA A 28 -2.74 -8.07 -12.78
C ALA A 28 -2.51 -8.58 -11.34
N ALA A 29 -1.95 -9.79 -11.20
CA ALA A 29 -1.57 -10.34 -9.91
C ALA A 29 -0.43 -9.52 -9.26
N GLY A 30 0.53 -9.04 -10.05
CA GLY A 30 1.66 -8.27 -9.54
C GLY A 30 1.20 -6.93 -9.03
N ARG A 31 0.33 -6.24 -9.80
CA ARG A 31 -0.30 -4.98 -9.39
C ARG A 31 -1.10 -5.15 -8.11
N SER A 32 -1.93 -6.19 -8.04
CA SER A 32 -2.68 -6.53 -6.83
C SER A 32 -1.75 -6.76 -5.64
N THR A 33 -0.69 -7.54 -5.83
CA THR A 33 0.27 -7.91 -4.77
C THR A 33 1.05 -6.70 -4.28
N GLY A 34 1.56 -5.86 -5.18
CA GLY A 34 2.25 -4.62 -4.84
C GLY A 34 1.34 -3.64 -4.09
N ILE A 35 0.11 -3.44 -4.55
CA ILE A 35 -0.84 -2.54 -3.88
C ILE A 35 -1.24 -3.09 -2.50
N ALA A 36 -1.49 -4.40 -2.37
CA ALA A 36 -1.75 -5.04 -1.08
C ALA A 36 -0.56 -4.91 -0.13
N ALA A 37 0.66 -4.98 -0.65
CA ALA A 37 1.89 -4.76 0.12
C ALA A 37 1.99 -3.32 0.65
N ALA A 38 1.63 -2.33 -0.17
CA ALA A 38 1.51 -0.95 0.30
C ALA A 38 0.41 -0.80 1.36
N ALA A 39 -0.73 -1.49 1.21
CA ALA A 39 -1.80 -1.49 2.21
C ALA A 39 -1.30 -2.04 3.56
N ALA A 40 -0.56 -3.16 3.55
CA ALA A 40 0.04 -3.72 4.75
C ALA A 40 1.04 -2.75 5.39
N ALA A 41 1.88 -2.10 4.59
CA ALA A 41 2.82 -1.10 5.08
C ALA A 41 2.10 0.12 5.70
N THR A 42 1.01 0.60 5.10
CA THR A 42 0.19 1.67 5.71
C THR A 42 -0.49 1.22 6.99
N ALA A 43 -0.94 -0.03 7.08
CA ALA A 43 -1.56 -0.58 8.30
C ALA A 43 -0.56 -0.58 9.47
N SER A 44 0.65 -1.08 9.23
CA SER A 44 1.71 -1.08 10.23
C SER A 44 2.12 0.34 10.63
N LEU A 45 2.14 1.30 9.69
CA LEU A 45 2.38 2.71 10.01
C LEU A 45 1.25 3.30 10.86
N ALA A 46 -0.01 3.01 10.57
CA ALA A 46 -1.14 3.50 11.35
C ALA A 46 -1.08 3.01 12.80
N SER A 47 -0.85 1.70 12.98
CA SER A 47 -0.64 1.10 14.31
C SER A 47 0.54 1.75 15.03
N ALA A 48 1.67 1.91 14.33
CA ALA A 48 2.87 2.50 14.91
C ALA A 48 2.66 3.95 15.38
N ILE A 49 1.95 4.76 14.59
CA ILE A 49 1.62 6.14 14.95
C ILE A 49 0.72 6.16 16.20
N ALA A 50 -0.29 5.29 16.26
CA ALA A 50 -1.19 5.19 17.42
C ALA A 50 -0.44 4.75 18.70
N ASP A 51 0.42 3.73 18.60
CA ASP A 51 1.23 3.25 19.73
C ASP A 51 2.18 4.34 20.24
N VAL A 52 2.81 5.09 19.32
CA VAL A 52 3.64 6.23 19.67
C VAL A 52 2.82 7.34 20.33
N ALA A 53 1.61 7.63 19.83
CA ALA A 53 0.72 8.62 20.44
C ALA A 53 0.37 8.27 21.89
N GLU A 54 0.04 7.00 22.15
CA GLU A 54 -0.27 6.48 23.49
C GLU A 54 0.96 6.51 24.41
N THR A 55 2.14 6.16 23.87
CA THR A 55 3.40 6.16 24.63
C THR A 55 3.86 7.58 25.00
N ILE A 56 3.63 8.56 24.12
CA ILE A 56 4.04 9.96 24.31
C ILE A 56 3.07 10.67 25.25
N CYS A 57 1.75 10.53 25.05
CA CYS A 57 0.73 11.21 25.82
C CYS A 57 -0.45 10.25 26.07
N PRO A 58 -0.37 9.39 27.10
CA PRO A 58 -1.41 8.42 27.41
C PRO A 58 -2.72 9.12 27.81
N LEU A 59 -3.84 8.45 27.54
CA LEU A 59 -5.16 8.99 27.89
C LEU A 59 -5.28 9.23 29.41
N LYS A 60 -6.04 10.27 29.79
CA LYS A 60 -6.18 10.77 31.17
C LYS A 60 -6.54 9.72 32.24
N ALA A 61 -7.04 8.55 31.83
CA ALA A 61 -7.40 7.47 32.75
C ALA A 61 -6.18 6.81 33.42
N ASP A 62 -4.97 6.90 32.85
CA ASP A 62 -3.86 6.04 33.29
C ASP A 62 -2.70 6.70 34.06
N LEU A 63 -2.50 8.03 34.09
CA LEU A 63 -1.32 8.57 34.78
C LEU A 63 -1.50 9.93 35.47
N GLY A 64 -1.04 9.96 36.72
CA GLY A 64 -0.84 11.16 37.53
C GLY A 64 0.00 12.23 36.82
N GLN A 65 -0.67 13.33 36.50
CA GLN A 65 -0.21 14.73 36.44
C GLN A 65 1.02 15.17 35.60
N ARG A 66 1.86 14.30 35.00
CA ARG A 66 3.14 14.79 34.40
C ARG A 66 3.11 15.32 32.96
N ARG A 67 2.10 15.03 32.12
CA ARG A 67 2.06 15.44 30.69
C ARG A 67 0.72 16.02 30.24
N THR A 68 0.14 16.92 31.04
CA THR A 68 -1.21 17.47 30.81
C THR A 68 -1.25 18.85 30.12
N GLY A 69 -0.10 19.38 29.70
CA GLY A 69 0.04 20.69 29.06
C GLY A 69 -0.55 20.77 27.65
N GLU A 70 -0.88 21.98 27.20
CA GLU A 70 -1.49 22.26 25.88
C GLU A 70 -0.66 21.70 24.73
N HIS A 71 0.66 21.96 24.71
CA HIS A 71 1.56 21.43 23.69
C HIS A 71 1.57 19.89 23.59
N TRP A 72 1.41 19.16 24.70
CA TRP A 72 1.33 17.68 24.66
C TRP A 72 0.01 17.19 24.06
N ARG A 73 -1.08 17.94 24.22
CA ARG A 73 -2.36 17.65 23.57
C ARG A 73 -2.28 17.90 22.07
N ASP A 74 -1.56 18.93 21.64
CA ASP A 74 -1.33 19.19 20.21
C ASP A 74 -0.56 18.05 19.55
N VAL A 75 0.47 17.53 20.22
CA VAL A 75 1.21 16.34 19.76
C VAL A 75 0.26 15.15 19.63
N ARG A 76 -0.54 14.86 20.66
CA ARG A 76 -1.50 13.73 20.65
C ARG A 76 -2.51 13.89 19.51
N HIS A 77 -3.12 15.07 19.39
CA HIS A 77 -4.11 15.35 18.37
C HIS A 77 -3.54 15.18 16.95
N ALA A 78 -2.34 15.69 16.69
CA ALA A 78 -1.68 15.53 15.40
C ALA A 78 -1.35 14.06 15.08
N CYS A 79 -0.89 13.28 16.08
CA CYS A 79 -0.66 11.85 15.89
C CYS A 79 -1.97 11.06 15.70
N ASP A 80 -3.03 11.36 16.44
CA ASP A 80 -4.34 10.69 16.29
C ASP A 80 -4.92 10.94 14.89
N LEU A 81 -4.87 12.19 14.40
CA LEU A 81 -5.28 12.53 13.03
C LEU A 81 -4.44 11.78 11.98
N ALA A 82 -3.12 11.69 12.20
CA ALA A 82 -2.23 10.95 11.32
C ALA A 82 -2.56 9.45 11.30
N ALA A 83 -2.83 8.85 12.46
CA ALA A 83 -3.20 7.43 12.57
C ALA A 83 -4.55 7.14 11.90
N GLU A 84 -5.58 7.94 12.16
CA GLU A 84 -6.92 7.80 11.56
C GLU A 84 -6.84 7.88 10.03
N ARG A 85 -6.17 8.91 9.50
CA ARG A 85 -5.97 9.07 8.05
C ARG A 85 -5.20 7.91 7.46
N THR A 86 -4.15 7.43 8.12
CA THR A 86 -3.35 6.30 7.63
C THR A 86 -4.15 5.00 7.63
N SER A 87 -5.01 4.78 8.64
CA SER A 87 -5.92 3.64 8.68
C SER A 87 -6.91 3.67 7.51
N GLY A 88 -7.55 4.81 7.24
CA GLY A 88 -8.46 4.93 6.10
C GLY A 88 -7.81 4.67 4.73
N LEU A 89 -6.50 4.92 4.61
CA LEU A 89 -5.75 4.60 3.39
C LEU A 89 -5.47 3.10 3.22
N THR A 90 -5.39 2.35 4.31
CA THR A 90 -5.20 0.90 4.28
C THR A 90 -6.39 0.21 3.62
N ASP A 91 -7.61 0.60 4.01
CA ASP A 91 -8.83 0.04 3.43
C ASP A 91 -8.95 0.39 1.94
N GLN A 92 -8.62 1.64 1.58
CA GLN A 92 -8.63 2.10 0.19
C GLN A 92 -7.64 1.33 -0.67
N LEU A 93 -6.41 1.12 -0.20
CA LEU A 93 -5.39 0.37 -0.93
C LEU A 93 -5.77 -1.11 -1.04
N SER A 94 -6.36 -1.70 0.01
CA SER A 94 -6.80 -3.11 -0.03
C SER A 94 -7.89 -3.32 -1.08
N ALA A 95 -8.91 -2.45 -1.11
CA ALA A 95 -9.94 -2.49 -2.16
C ALA A 95 -9.34 -2.25 -3.56
N LEU A 96 -8.36 -1.36 -3.66
CA LEU A 96 -7.67 -1.07 -4.91
C LEU A 96 -6.85 -2.25 -5.44
N ALA A 97 -6.27 -3.05 -4.54
CA ALA A 97 -5.54 -4.27 -4.89
C ALA A 97 -6.48 -5.28 -5.56
N ASP A 98 -7.67 -5.49 -4.99
CA ASP A 98 -8.69 -6.37 -5.56
C ASP A 98 -9.10 -5.90 -6.96
N GLU A 99 -9.27 -4.59 -7.13
CA GLU A 99 -9.64 -4.02 -8.42
C GLU A 99 -8.52 -4.12 -9.46
N ALA A 100 -7.26 -3.97 -9.05
CA ALA A 100 -6.11 -4.11 -9.93
C ALA A 100 -5.99 -5.54 -10.50
N ARG A 101 -6.39 -6.55 -9.70
CA ARG A 101 -6.43 -7.96 -10.13
C ARG A 101 -7.44 -8.23 -11.25
N LEU A 102 -8.46 -7.38 -11.38
CA LEU A 102 -9.50 -7.52 -12.39
C LEU A 102 -9.11 -6.91 -13.75
N LEU A 103 -8.02 -6.15 -13.80
CA LEU A 103 -7.56 -5.50 -15.02
C LEU A 103 -6.41 -6.30 -15.63
N VAL A 104 -6.69 -7.05 -16.70
CA VAL A 104 -5.75 -7.97 -17.35
C VAL A 104 -5.40 -7.44 -18.74
N THR A 105 -4.12 -7.45 -19.10
CA THR A 105 -3.64 -7.12 -20.44
C THR A 105 -3.37 -8.34 -21.31
N ASP A 106 -3.26 -8.12 -22.62
CA ASP A 106 -2.79 -9.16 -23.53
C ASP A 106 -1.43 -9.71 -23.10
N MET A 107 -1.28 -11.01 -23.35
CA MET A 107 -0.14 -11.82 -22.96
C MET A 107 0.04 -12.02 -21.44
N GLU A 108 -0.88 -11.54 -20.60
CA GLU A 108 -0.84 -11.87 -19.18
C GLU A 108 -1.31 -13.30 -18.89
N PRO A 109 -0.70 -13.96 -17.88
CA PRO A 109 -1.10 -15.28 -17.44
C PRO A 109 -2.46 -15.22 -16.72
N VAL A 110 -3.34 -16.15 -17.08
CA VAL A 110 -4.70 -16.28 -16.54
C VAL A 110 -5.02 -17.73 -16.23
N HIS A 111 -5.94 -17.95 -15.29
CA HIS A 111 -6.50 -19.27 -15.01
C HIS A 111 -7.90 -19.37 -15.62
N TYR A 112 -8.11 -20.36 -16.49
CA TYR A 112 -9.44 -20.69 -16.97
C TYR A 112 -10.14 -21.65 -16.01
N HIS A 113 -11.40 -21.33 -15.70
CA HIS A 113 -12.27 -22.14 -14.83
C HIS A 113 -13.72 -22.15 -15.35
N GLY A 114 -13.90 -21.99 -16.67
CA GLY A 114 -15.22 -21.91 -17.30
C GLY A 114 -15.90 -23.27 -17.53
N SER A 115 -16.80 -23.33 -18.50
CA SER A 115 -17.66 -24.49 -18.74
C SER A 115 -17.00 -25.70 -19.40
N ILE A 116 -15.69 -25.67 -19.69
CA ILE A 116 -14.97 -26.78 -20.32
C ILE A 116 -13.91 -27.31 -19.33
N PRO A 117 -14.27 -28.27 -18.45
CA PRO A 117 -13.39 -28.75 -17.37
C PRO A 117 -12.03 -29.28 -17.85
N SER A 118 -12.00 -29.95 -19.01
CA SER A 118 -10.76 -30.48 -19.61
C SER A 118 -9.76 -29.41 -20.04
N ARG A 119 -10.17 -28.13 -20.01
CA ARG A 119 -9.34 -26.97 -20.36
C ARG A 119 -9.08 -26.08 -19.15
N HIS A 120 -9.46 -26.49 -17.93
CA HIS A 120 -9.16 -25.71 -16.72
C HIS A 120 -7.66 -25.59 -16.49
N GLY A 121 -7.24 -24.48 -15.89
CA GLY A 121 -5.84 -24.25 -15.53
C GLY A 121 -5.18 -23.08 -16.28
N PRO A 122 -3.84 -23.05 -16.33
CA PRO A 122 -3.07 -21.89 -16.77
C PRO A 122 -3.12 -21.67 -18.28
N HIS A 123 -3.35 -20.43 -18.68
CA HIS A 123 -3.42 -19.95 -20.06
C HIS A 123 -2.81 -18.55 -20.15
N VAL A 124 -2.66 -18.05 -21.36
CA VAL A 124 -2.30 -16.67 -21.67
C VAL A 124 -3.47 -15.97 -22.36
N LEU A 125 -3.76 -14.72 -21.99
CA LEU A 125 -4.74 -13.90 -22.70
C LEU A 125 -4.20 -13.50 -24.08
N ALA A 126 -4.78 -14.03 -25.14
CA ALA A 126 -4.39 -13.76 -26.53
C ALA A 126 -5.30 -12.73 -27.22
N GLY A 127 -5.84 -11.78 -26.45
CA GLY A 127 -6.65 -10.67 -26.94
C GLY A 127 -8.14 -11.00 -27.21
N PRO A 128 -8.84 -10.17 -28.01
CA PRO A 128 -10.25 -10.39 -28.33
C PRO A 128 -10.45 -11.56 -29.30
N CYS A 129 -11.60 -12.23 -29.20
CA CYS A 129 -11.95 -13.33 -30.11
C CYS A 129 -12.30 -12.84 -31.52
N GLY A 130 -11.61 -13.36 -32.55
CA GLY A 130 -11.90 -13.12 -33.97
C GLY A 130 -12.96 -14.05 -34.59
N CYS A 131 -13.63 -14.86 -33.79
CA CYS A 131 -14.59 -15.88 -34.21
C CYS A 131 -15.82 -15.31 -34.94
N ARG A 132 -15.91 -15.52 -36.27
CA ARG A 132 -17.02 -14.99 -37.13
C ARG A 132 -18.41 -15.52 -36.78
N ARG A 133 -18.52 -16.66 -36.08
CA ARG A 133 -19.79 -17.38 -35.78
C ARG A 133 -20.56 -16.84 -34.57
N HIS A 134 -20.00 -15.92 -33.79
CA HIS A 134 -20.68 -15.35 -32.65
C HIS A 134 -21.19 -13.94 -32.96
N GLN A 135 -22.51 -13.74 -32.82
CA GLN A 135 -23.16 -12.43 -32.99
C GLN A 135 -22.66 -11.38 -31.99
N HIS A 136 -22.01 -11.81 -30.90
CA HIS A 136 -21.33 -10.95 -29.92
C HIS A 136 -19.84 -10.80 -30.28
N ARG A 137 -19.55 -10.12 -31.39
CA ARG A 137 -18.17 -9.70 -31.71
C ARG A 137 -17.71 -8.70 -30.65
N GLY A 138 -16.71 -9.06 -29.84
CA GLY A 138 -16.08 -8.14 -28.88
C GLY A 138 -16.10 -8.56 -27.41
N ASP A 139 -17.13 -9.30 -26.96
CA ASP A 139 -17.28 -9.65 -25.54
C ASP A 139 -16.52 -10.91 -25.11
N ARG A 140 -15.90 -11.59 -26.09
CA ARG A 140 -15.18 -12.83 -25.85
C ARG A 140 -13.68 -12.65 -26.03
N LEU A 141 -12.95 -13.34 -25.18
CA LEU A 141 -11.50 -13.35 -25.15
C LEU A 141 -10.99 -14.64 -25.78
N ARG A 142 -9.83 -14.54 -26.44
CA ARG A 142 -9.08 -15.69 -26.92
C ARG A 142 -8.04 -16.06 -25.88
N LEU A 143 -7.92 -17.34 -25.55
CA LEU A 143 -6.85 -17.89 -24.71
C LEU A 143 -5.89 -18.74 -25.54
N SER A 144 -4.62 -18.74 -25.16
CA SER A 144 -3.57 -19.62 -25.70
C SER A 144 -2.93 -20.43 -24.57
N LEU A 145 -2.42 -21.63 -24.89
CA LEU A 145 -1.69 -22.46 -23.93
C LEU A 145 -0.26 -21.93 -23.76
N LEU A 146 0.25 -21.96 -22.53
CA LEU A 146 1.49 -21.27 -22.14
C LEU A 146 2.77 -21.99 -22.63
N LEU A 147 2.69 -23.23 -23.14
CA LEU A 147 3.86 -24.12 -23.28
C LEU A 147 3.99 -24.93 -24.58
N GLU A 148 3.03 -24.92 -25.51
CA GLU A 148 3.16 -25.65 -26.77
C GLU A 148 2.60 -24.81 -27.92
N ASP A 149 3.39 -24.69 -29.00
CA ASP A 149 3.11 -24.03 -30.29
C ASP A 149 1.67 -23.54 -30.48
N PHE A 150 1.41 -22.25 -30.22
CA PHE A 150 0.28 -21.42 -30.67
C PHE A 150 -1.05 -22.12 -31.03
N ASP A 151 -1.50 -23.10 -30.24
CA ASP A 151 -2.83 -23.69 -30.40
C ASP A 151 -3.87 -22.70 -29.82
N ASP A 152 -4.29 -21.77 -30.68
CA ASP A 152 -5.27 -20.71 -30.46
C ASP A 152 -6.66 -21.29 -30.17
N LEU A 153 -6.95 -21.71 -28.92
CA LEU A 153 -8.12 -22.57 -28.71
C LEU A 153 -8.87 -22.35 -27.39
N LEU A 154 -9.43 -21.15 -27.17
CA LEU A 154 -10.76 -21.03 -26.52
C LEU A 154 -11.35 -19.62 -26.62
N CYS A 155 -12.64 -19.53 -26.98
CA CYS A 155 -13.42 -18.29 -27.00
C CYS A 155 -14.21 -18.13 -25.70
N VAL A 156 -13.64 -17.46 -24.70
CA VAL A 156 -14.20 -17.39 -23.34
C VAL A 156 -14.86 -16.06 -23.04
N ARG A 157 -15.70 -16.02 -22.01
CA ARG A 157 -16.15 -14.75 -21.41
C ARG A 157 -15.12 -14.30 -20.36
N PRO A 158 -14.93 -12.99 -20.11
CA PRO A 158 -14.02 -12.49 -19.07
C PRO A 158 -14.26 -13.12 -17.70
N ARG A 159 -15.53 -13.29 -17.30
CA ARG A 159 -15.91 -13.94 -16.03
C ARG A 159 -15.54 -15.43 -15.89
N SER A 160 -15.03 -16.06 -16.95
CA SER A 160 -14.61 -17.46 -16.96
C SER A 160 -13.11 -17.64 -16.76
N ILE A 161 -12.41 -16.52 -16.54
CA ILE A 161 -10.99 -16.49 -16.23
C ILE A 161 -10.75 -15.64 -14.98
N THR A 162 -9.66 -15.94 -14.29
CA THR A 162 -9.06 -15.09 -13.25
C THR A 162 -7.62 -14.77 -13.63
N ALA A 163 -7.06 -13.69 -13.09
CA ALA A 163 -5.61 -13.50 -13.14
C ALA A 163 -4.95 -14.72 -12.48
N ALA A 164 -3.98 -15.32 -13.17
CA ALA A 164 -3.18 -16.39 -12.58
C ALA A 164 -2.48 -15.80 -11.33
N PRO A 165 -2.44 -16.52 -10.21
CA PRO A 165 -1.61 -16.08 -9.09
C PRO A 165 -0.17 -15.97 -9.59
N ASP A 166 0.52 -14.89 -9.22
CA ASP A 166 1.97 -14.87 -9.41
C ASP A 166 2.59 -15.95 -8.51
N GLU A 167 3.78 -16.41 -8.88
CA GLU A 167 4.66 -17.03 -7.89
C GLU A 167 4.77 -16.08 -6.70
N PRO A 168 4.77 -16.58 -5.45
CA PRO A 168 4.83 -15.73 -4.29
C PRO A 168 6.04 -14.80 -4.42
N HIS A 169 5.76 -13.53 -4.72
CA HIS A 169 6.77 -12.50 -4.53
C HIS A 169 7.04 -12.51 -3.04
N ASP A 170 8.25 -12.94 -2.65
CA ASP A 170 8.77 -12.82 -1.29
C ASP A 170 8.91 -11.33 -0.97
N LEU A 171 7.77 -10.67 -0.74
CA LEU A 171 7.72 -9.31 -0.26
C LEU A 171 7.95 -9.39 1.24
N PRO A 172 9.04 -8.82 1.76
CA PRO A 172 9.42 -8.92 3.17
C PRO A 172 8.57 -8.02 4.08
N LEU A 173 7.25 -8.07 3.93
CA LEU A 173 6.28 -7.24 4.68
C LEU A 173 6.18 -7.63 6.15
N THR A 174 6.36 -8.91 6.46
CA THR A 174 6.45 -9.38 7.85
C THR A 174 7.69 -8.81 8.55
N ALA A 175 8.80 -8.66 7.82
CA ALA A 175 10.00 -8.00 8.34
C ALA A 175 9.80 -6.50 8.54
N PHE A 176 8.99 -5.84 7.69
CA PHE A 176 8.62 -4.43 7.85
C PHE A 176 7.82 -4.19 9.14
N ASP A 177 6.73 -4.95 9.35
CA ASP A 177 5.91 -4.83 10.55
C ASP A 177 6.71 -5.15 11.82
N THR A 178 7.51 -6.22 11.79
CA THR A 178 8.38 -6.62 12.90
C THR A 178 9.38 -5.51 13.24
N ALA A 179 10.05 -4.94 12.23
CA ALA A 179 11.02 -3.87 12.45
C ALA A 179 10.39 -2.60 13.04
N LEU A 180 9.15 -2.26 12.65
CA LEU A 180 8.40 -1.16 13.24
C LEU A 180 8.04 -1.43 14.70
N ARG A 181 7.50 -2.62 15.01
CA ARG A 181 7.12 -3.00 16.38
C ARG A 181 8.31 -3.07 17.32
N GLU A 182 9.40 -3.69 16.90
CA GLU A 182 10.64 -3.76 17.69
C GLU A 182 11.17 -2.37 18.04
N ALA A 183 11.09 -1.43 17.10
CA ALA A 183 11.53 -0.07 17.32
C ALA A 183 10.66 0.72 18.29
N ILE A 184 9.34 0.51 18.26
CA ILE A 184 8.41 1.12 19.23
C ILE A 184 8.67 0.54 20.62
N ALA A 185 8.77 -0.80 20.72
CA ALA A 185 9.00 -1.50 21.98
C ALA A 185 10.32 -1.11 22.65
N ALA A 186 11.37 -0.81 21.86
CA ALA A 186 12.67 -0.38 22.36
C ALA A 186 12.67 1.02 23.02
N VAL A 187 11.57 1.77 22.95
CA VAL A 187 11.46 3.15 23.46
C VAL A 187 10.58 3.27 24.72
N ALA A 188 9.96 2.18 25.17
CA ALA A 188 9.16 2.17 26.40
C ALA A 188 10.02 2.03 27.68
N PRO A 189 9.66 2.68 28.81
CA PRO A 189 8.47 3.50 29.04
C PRO A 189 8.76 5.01 29.13
N ALA A 190 7.91 5.83 28.49
CA ALA A 190 7.89 7.30 28.48
C ALA A 190 9.16 7.99 27.92
N PRO A 191 9.35 8.04 26.59
CA PRO A 191 10.48 8.73 25.98
C PRO A 191 10.56 10.19 26.44
N ALA A 192 11.78 10.67 26.72
CA ALA A 192 12.07 12.10 26.78
C ALA A 192 11.65 12.77 25.45
N ALA A 193 11.33 14.08 25.47
CA ALA A 193 10.87 14.81 24.29
C ALA A 193 11.80 14.60 23.07
N ARG A 194 13.12 14.60 23.26
CA ARG A 194 14.11 14.28 22.21
C ARG A 194 13.93 12.91 21.56
N HIS A 195 13.63 11.88 22.34
CA HIS A 195 13.40 10.53 21.80
C HIS A 195 12.07 10.46 21.04
N ALA A 196 11.04 11.15 21.54
CA ALA A 196 9.76 11.27 20.84
C ALA A 196 9.91 12.00 19.49
N ILE A 197 10.72 13.06 19.43
CA ILE A 197 11.04 13.77 18.18
C ILE A 197 11.62 12.80 17.15
N CYS A 198 12.64 12.02 17.51
CA CYS A 198 13.27 11.06 16.59
C CYS A 198 12.27 10.01 16.08
N LEU A 199 11.39 9.50 16.94
CA LEU A 199 10.38 8.52 16.54
C LEU A 199 9.38 9.09 15.53
N VAL A 200 8.77 10.23 15.84
CA VAL A 200 7.77 10.85 14.96
C VAL A 200 8.41 11.29 13.64
N GLN A 201 9.67 11.74 13.66
CA GLN A 201 10.44 12.02 12.44
C GLN A 201 10.64 10.78 11.57
N ASN A 202 10.98 9.63 12.17
CA ASN A 202 11.14 8.39 11.43
C ASN A 202 9.81 7.90 10.83
N LEU A 203 8.71 7.99 11.58
CA LEU A 203 7.37 7.69 11.05
C LEU A 203 7.04 8.60 9.85
N SER A 204 7.32 9.91 9.95
CA SER A 204 7.13 10.86 8.84
C SER A 204 8.00 10.51 7.62
N LEU A 205 9.23 10.07 7.84
CA LEU A 205 10.13 9.60 6.78
C LEU A 205 9.56 8.36 6.07
N PHE A 206 9.08 7.37 6.83
CA PHE A 206 8.50 6.15 6.26
C PHE A 206 7.22 6.44 5.50
N THR A 207 6.32 7.26 6.02
CA THR A 207 5.12 7.72 5.29
C THR A 207 5.50 8.37 3.95
N GLY A 208 6.56 9.18 3.91
CA GLY A 208 7.08 9.79 2.68
C GLY A 208 7.65 8.78 1.67
N ARG A 209 8.30 7.72 2.17
CA ARG A 209 8.79 6.64 1.32
C ARG A 209 7.64 5.82 0.75
N THR A 210 6.66 5.45 1.56
CA THR A 210 5.43 4.80 1.10
C THR A 210 4.71 5.63 0.04
N ARG A 211 4.61 6.95 0.24
CA ARG A 211 4.09 7.88 -0.79
C ARG A 211 4.85 7.75 -2.10
N THR A 212 6.18 7.82 -2.05
CA THR A 212 7.04 7.76 -3.24
C THR A 212 6.80 6.46 -4.01
N VAL A 213 6.72 5.33 -3.31
CA VAL A 213 6.42 4.00 -3.88
C VAL A 213 5.09 4.02 -4.61
N VAL A 214 4.00 4.38 -3.91
CA VAL A 214 2.63 4.36 -4.47
C VAL A 214 2.54 5.27 -5.70
N THR A 215 3.14 6.47 -5.63
CA THR A 215 3.12 7.40 -6.78
C THR A 215 3.96 6.92 -7.96
N SER A 216 5.01 6.12 -7.73
CA SER A 216 5.85 5.59 -8.81
C SER A 216 5.13 4.57 -9.69
N TRP A 217 4.11 3.89 -9.13
CA TRP A 217 3.32 2.92 -9.88
C TRP A 217 2.41 3.58 -10.91
N VAL A 218 1.92 4.81 -10.69
CA VAL A 218 0.96 5.47 -11.58
C VAL A 218 1.47 5.52 -13.02
N ALA A 219 2.62 6.15 -13.23
CA ALA A 219 3.21 6.28 -14.56
C ALA A 219 3.58 4.92 -15.19
N THR A 220 4.01 3.97 -14.36
CA THR A 220 4.40 2.64 -14.82
C THR A 220 3.19 1.82 -15.25
N ILE A 221 2.09 1.87 -14.48
CA ILE A 221 0.82 1.23 -14.81
C ILE A 221 0.24 1.87 -16.08
N ASP A 222 0.20 3.20 -16.17
CA ASP A 222 -0.23 3.91 -17.38
C ASP A 222 0.55 3.43 -18.61
N GLN A 223 1.89 3.40 -18.52
CA GLN A 223 2.76 2.98 -19.61
C GLN A 223 2.52 1.52 -20.01
N ARG A 224 2.27 0.62 -19.04
CA ARG A 224 2.02 -0.79 -19.29
C ARG A 224 0.68 -1.04 -19.96
N LEU A 225 -0.33 -0.25 -19.61
CA LEU A 225 -1.68 -0.41 -20.14
C LEU A 225 -1.88 0.32 -21.47
N HIS A 226 -1.06 1.34 -21.75
CA HIS A 226 -1.16 2.11 -22.99
C HIS A 226 -0.79 1.27 -24.23
N GLY A 227 -1.60 1.36 -25.28
CA GLY A 227 -1.36 0.67 -26.57
C GLY A 227 -1.54 -0.85 -26.53
N ARG A 228 -1.99 -1.41 -25.39
CA ARG A 228 -2.28 -2.83 -25.21
C ARG A 228 -3.77 -3.11 -25.27
N PHE A 229 -4.12 -4.35 -25.55
CA PHE A 229 -5.49 -4.80 -25.33
C PHE A 229 -5.69 -5.02 -23.82
N VAL A 230 -6.67 -4.33 -23.24
CA VAL A 230 -6.97 -4.42 -21.81
C VAL A 230 -8.41 -4.87 -21.62
N THR A 231 -8.63 -5.79 -20.69
CA THR A 231 -9.97 -6.29 -20.36
C THR A 231 -10.22 -6.27 -18.85
N SER A 232 -11.49 -6.09 -18.47
CA SER A 232 -11.94 -6.21 -17.09
C SER A 232 -12.65 -7.54 -16.91
N LEU A 233 -12.26 -8.31 -15.90
CA LEU A 233 -12.80 -9.65 -15.68
C LEU A 233 -14.26 -9.68 -15.22
N ASP A 234 -14.73 -8.58 -14.61
CA ASP A 234 -16.10 -8.44 -14.10
C ASP A 234 -17.07 -7.71 -15.04
N GLY A 235 -16.60 -7.32 -16.23
CA GLY A 235 -17.42 -6.67 -17.26
C GLY A 235 -17.55 -5.15 -17.11
N THR A 236 -16.94 -4.53 -16.09
CA THR A 236 -16.79 -3.07 -16.06
C THR A 236 -15.93 -2.60 -17.24
N SER A 237 -16.14 -1.37 -17.70
CA SER A 237 -15.29 -0.75 -18.72
C SER A 237 -13.81 -0.80 -18.29
N PRO A 238 -12.90 -1.38 -19.10
CA PRO A 238 -11.47 -1.40 -18.80
C PRO A 238 -10.89 0.01 -18.63
N ALA A 239 -11.39 0.97 -19.41
CA ALA A 239 -10.97 2.37 -19.32
C ALA A 239 -11.39 3.01 -17.98
N ASP A 240 -12.61 2.75 -17.51
CA ASP A 240 -13.09 3.30 -16.24
C ASP A 240 -12.32 2.70 -15.06
N ARG A 241 -12.07 1.38 -15.11
CA ARG A 241 -11.27 0.69 -14.09
C ARG A 241 -9.83 1.21 -14.07
N HIS A 242 -9.22 1.39 -15.24
CA HIS A 242 -7.89 1.97 -15.36
C HIS A 242 -7.83 3.38 -14.76
N ASN A 243 -8.73 4.27 -15.19
CA ASN A 243 -8.78 5.65 -14.70
C ASN A 243 -9.06 5.71 -13.20
N GLY A 244 -9.95 4.85 -12.69
CA GLY A 244 -10.24 4.72 -11.27
C GLY A 244 -9.05 4.19 -10.45
N LEU A 245 -8.27 3.27 -11.01
CA LEU A 245 -7.05 2.74 -10.40
C LEU A 245 -5.99 3.84 -10.26
N THR A 246 -5.62 4.49 -11.35
CA THR A 246 -4.56 5.51 -11.37
C THR A 246 -4.95 6.75 -10.57
N SER A 247 -6.20 7.21 -10.69
CA SER A 247 -6.71 8.35 -9.91
C SER A 247 -6.64 8.11 -8.41
N ARG A 248 -7.02 6.90 -7.94
CA ARG A 248 -6.96 6.58 -6.51
C ARG A 248 -5.54 6.43 -6.00
N LEU A 249 -4.62 5.85 -6.77
CA LEU A 249 -3.19 5.84 -6.41
C LEU A 249 -2.64 7.27 -6.23
N VAL A 250 -3.00 8.19 -7.13
CA VAL A 250 -2.64 9.62 -7.00
C VAL A 250 -3.24 10.24 -5.74
N GLN A 251 -4.53 10.00 -5.47
CA GLN A 251 -5.21 10.50 -4.27
C GLN A 251 -4.58 9.94 -2.98
N THR A 252 -4.23 8.66 -2.94
CA THR A 252 -3.50 8.03 -1.85
C THR A 252 -2.14 8.72 -1.64
N GLY A 253 -1.41 9.01 -2.72
CA GLY A 253 -0.15 9.76 -2.65
C GLY A 253 -0.32 11.15 -2.02
N TYR A 254 -1.36 11.88 -2.37
CA TYR A 254 -1.68 13.17 -1.74
C TYR A 254 -2.08 13.02 -0.27
N ALA A 255 -2.87 12.00 0.06
CA ALA A 255 -3.30 11.74 1.43
C ALA A 255 -2.14 11.36 2.35
N LEU A 256 -1.20 10.52 1.89
CA LEU A 256 0.05 10.25 2.61
C LEU A 256 0.89 11.53 2.81
N GLY A 257 0.86 12.45 1.85
CA GLY A 257 1.45 13.78 2.02
C GLY A 257 0.83 14.58 3.17
N ARG A 258 -0.49 14.48 3.38
CA ARG A 258 -1.17 15.12 4.52
C ARG A 258 -0.78 14.47 5.86
N VAL A 259 -0.70 13.14 5.91
CA VAL A 259 -0.22 12.42 7.10
C VAL A 259 1.19 12.88 7.48
N GLN A 260 2.10 13.07 6.50
CA GLN A 260 3.42 13.62 6.79
C GLN A 260 3.37 15.02 7.41
N THR A 261 2.47 15.88 6.93
CA THR A 261 2.27 17.23 7.49
C THR A 261 1.78 17.18 8.94
N ASP A 262 0.86 16.26 9.26
CA ASP A 262 0.38 16.07 10.63
C ASP A 262 1.53 15.61 11.55
N LEU A 263 2.31 14.61 11.12
CA LEU A 263 3.49 14.13 11.87
C LEU A 263 4.55 15.22 12.02
N HIS A 264 4.73 16.09 11.01
CA HIS A 264 5.65 17.22 11.11
C HIS A 264 5.16 18.26 12.12
N SER A 265 3.84 18.48 12.21
CA SER A 265 3.23 19.34 13.21
C SER A 265 3.47 18.81 14.63
N ALA A 266 3.31 17.48 14.82
CA ALA A 266 3.66 16.81 16.08
C ALA A 266 5.14 17.00 16.45
N VAL A 267 6.07 16.87 15.49
CA VAL A 267 7.50 17.13 15.72
C VAL A 267 7.76 18.56 16.17
N ASN A 268 7.10 19.54 15.57
CA ASN A 268 7.27 20.95 15.94
C ASN A 268 6.75 21.24 17.35
N ALA A 269 5.61 20.67 17.74
CA ALA A 269 5.10 20.76 19.10
C ALA A 269 6.05 20.08 20.11
N LEU A 270 6.60 18.90 19.78
CA LEU A 270 7.61 18.23 20.61
C LEU A 270 8.90 19.05 20.77
N ARG A 271 9.33 19.77 19.73
CA ARG A 271 10.49 20.68 19.80
C ARG A 271 10.21 21.89 20.70
N ALA A 272 8.99 22.43 20.67
CA ALA A 272 8.60 23.49 21.59
C ALA A 272 8.67 23.02 23.04
N ILE A 273 8.19 21.79 23.31
CA ILE A 273 8.29 21.15 24.62
C ILE A 273 9.76 20.94 25.06
N ASP A 274 10.64 20.45 24.16
CA ASP A 274 12.06 20.24 24.50
C ASP A 274 12.81 21.55 24.78
N ALA A 275 12.33 22.66 24.22
CA ALA A 275 12.89 23.99 24.42
C ALA A 275 12.36 24.72 25.67
N GLU A 276 11.29 24.22 26.32
CA GLU A 276 10.78 24.81 27.54
C GLU A 276 11.81 24.69 28.68
N PRO A 277 12.18 25.79 29.36
CA PRO A 277 13.09 25.72 30.50
C PRO A 277 12.47 24.87 31.63
N PRO A 278 13.28 24.11 32.38
CA PRO A 278 12.76 23.30 33.49
C PRO A 278 12.04 24.23 34.47
N ARG A 279 10.76 23.94 34.75
CA ARG A 279 9.99 24.73 35.72
C ARG A 279 10.74 24.72 37.05
N PRO A 280 10.96 25.89 37.69
CA PRO A 280 11.58 25.93 39.00
C PRO A 280 10.75 25.08 39.95
N THR A 281 11.36 24.03 40.48
CA THR A 281 10.80 23.27 41.60
C THR A 281 10.59 24.25 42.73
N ALA A 282 9.33 24.46 43.13
CA ALA A 282 9.01 25.29 44.28
C ALA A 282 9.84 24.79 45.48
N PRO A 283 10.53 25.68 46.20
CA PRO A 283 11.24 25.28 47.41
C PRO A 283 10.20 24.72 48.39
N HIS A 284 10.44 23.48 48.83
CA HIS A 284 9.72 22.85 49.93
C HIS A 284 10.00 23.58 51.25
#